data_AF-A0A517LHR2-F1
#
_entry.id   AF-A0A517LHR2-F1
#
_cell.length_a   1.000
_cell.length_b   1.000
_cell.length_c   1.000
_cell.angle_alpha   90.00
_cell.angle_beta   90.00
_cell.angle_gamma   90.00
#
_symmetry.space_group_name_H-M   'P 1'
#
loop_
_entity.id
_entity.type
_entity.pdbx_description
1 polymer ?
#
loop_
_entity_poly.entity_id
_entity_poly.type
_entity_poly.pdbx_seq_one_letter_code
_entity_poly.pdbx_strand_id
1 'polypeptide(L)'
;MSTTNSLHVSHLRKWIFQSPPVEWAIGNVRELLLAAVRQGAVPQHIAFVMDGNRRFARDHHIETIEGHNLGFEALAHILEVCYKIGVKVVTIYAFSIENFKRTKYEVDALMDMAKSKLSQLAQHGELLERYGAKMEFLGQRNMIRADVLEAIEKAIKMTSGNAKATLNICAPYTSRDEITTAVRNTVIDYTQPIRPPLKRPFSESHIARNIRAQRLSVVSESEEAPALPVEPIQASDSESEKEMVQEAMAAYNRIDSIVEKYITGLDPDASFAAPTDTIVDCLRDTSLSDEKRKEQIHRALGTTIDSSDYADLKALATHLADPTASSAASTTLSMSSSDPTSHATGDKSPTSYPDPETITAETLTANTFTGSQTPPLDLLIRTSGVERLSDFLLWQCHQKTEIVFLKCMWPEFDLWQFLPVLLEWQWRRRKDVDVIRRRAEMKLE
;
A
#
# COMPACT_ATOMS: atom_id res chain seq x y z
N MET A 1 -51.80 13.26 -38.97
CA MET A 1 -51.87 13.99 -37.67
C MET A 1 -51.46 13.06 -36.52
N SER A 2 -50.20 12.55 -36.47
CA SER A 2 -49.78 11.59 -35.43
C SER A 2 -48.33 11.74 -34.94
N THR A 3 -47.72 12.92 -35.02
CA THR A 3 -46.32 13.14 -34.59
C THR A 3 -46.15 14.21 -33.51
N THR A 4 -47.19 14.97 -33.16
CA THR A 4 -47.12 16.08 -32.19
C THR A 4 -47.38 15.66 -30.73
N ASN A 5 -48.08 14.54 -30.48
CA ASN A 5 -48.38 14.07 -29.12
C ASN A 5 -47.20 13.37 -28.43
N SER A 6 -46.23 12.83 -29.17
CA SER A 6 -45.09 12.08 -28.59
C SER A 6 -44.07 13.00 -27.91
N LEU A 7 -43.83 14.18 -28.49
CA LEU A 7 -42.84 15.15 -27.99
C LEU A 7 -43.34 15.87 -26.71
N HIS A 8 -44.60 16.28 -26.66
CA HIS A 8 -45.15 16.92 -25.45
C HIS A 8 -45.22 15.96 -24.26
N VAL A 9 -45.55 14.69 -24.50
CA VAL A 9 -45.57 13.66 -23.45
C VAL A 9 -44.16 13.35 -22.95
N SER A 10 -43.13 13.38 -23.81
CA SER A 10 -41.74 13.17 -23.37
C SER A 10 -41.19 14.35 -22.58
N HIS A 11 -41.53 15.58 -22.96
CA HIS A 11 -41.19 16.79 -22.20
C HIS A 11 -41.92 16.85 -20.85
N LEU A 12 -43.21 16.53 -20.81
CA LEU A 12 -43.98 16.49 -19.57
C LEU A 12 -43.49 15.37 -18.64
N ARG A 13 -43.16 14.19 -19.19
CA ARG A 13 -42.53 13.11 -18.42
C ARG A 13 -41.18 13.55 -17.85
N LYS A 14 -40.28 14.11 -18.66
CA LYS A 14 -38.99 14.62 -18.18
C LYS A 14 -39.18 15.66 -17.09
N TRP A 15 -40.11 16.59 -17.26
CA TRP A 15 -40.43 17.61 -16.26
C TRP A 15 -41.00 17.02 -14.96
N ILE A 16 -41.90 16.04 -15.04
CA ILE A 16 -42.44 15.33 -13.86
C ILE A 16 -41.34 14.56 -13.14
N PHE A 17 -40.48 13.82 -13.88
CA PHE A 17 -39.37 13.06 -13.29
C PHE A 17 -38.28 13.96 -12.70
N GLN A 18 -38.16 15.19 -13.17
CA GLN A 18 -37.26 16.22 -12.63
C GLN A 18 -37.92 17.09 -11.56
N SER A 19 -39.17 16.81 -11.19
CA SER A 19 -39.83 17.56 -10.13
C SER A 19 -39.22 17.19 -8.76
N PRO A 20 -38.97 18.15 -7.86
CA PRO A 20 -38.36 17.87 -6.56
C PRO A 20 -39.05 16.76 -5.74
N PRO A 21 -40.41 16.63 -5.74
CA PRO A 21 -41.08 15.53 -5.03
C PRO A 21 -40.78 14.15 -5.64
N VAL A 22 -40.68 14.06 -6.97
CA VAL A 22 -40.39 12.78 -7.64
C VAL A 22 -38.93 12.40 -7.46
N GLU A 23 -38.03 13.36 -7.57
CA GLU A 23 -36.61 13.14 -7.26
C GLU A 23 -36.41 12.68 -5.82
N TRP A 24 -37.10 13.33 -4.87
CA TRP A 24 -37.14 12.91 -3.47
C TRP A 24 -37.68 11.48 -3.32
N ALA A 25 -38.79 11.14 -3.99
CA ALA A 25 -39.38 9.80 -3.93
C ALA A 25 -38.43 8.73 -4.50
N ILE A 26 -37.79 9.00 -5.63
CA ILE A 26 -36.79 8.10 -6.24
C ILE A 26 -35.60 7.91 -5.30
N GLY A 27 -35.12 8.99 -4.66
CA GLY A 27 -34.08 8.92 -3.65
C GLY A 27 -34.45 8.01 -2.48
N ASN A 28 -35.67 8.13 -1.95
CA ASN A 28 -36.15 7.26 -0.86
C ASN A 28 -36.28 5.80 -1.29
N VAL A 29 -36.78 5.53 -2.51
CA VAL A 29 -36.84 4.17 -3.06
C VAL A 29 -35.43 3.58 -3.19
N ARG A 30 -34.47 4.37 -3.68
CA ARG A 30 -33.06 3.98 -3.75
C ARG A 30 -32.51 3.61 -2.37
N GLU A 31 -32.70 4.45 -1.36
CA GLU A 31 -32.25 4.15 0.01
C GLU A 31 -32.93 2.90 0.59
N LEU A 32 -34.23 2.72 0.37
CA LEU A 32 -34.96 1.55 0.81
C LEU A 32 -34.41 0.26 0.17
N LEU A 33 -34.11 0.29 -1.14
CA LEU A 33 -33.53 -0.85 -1.84
C LEU A 33 -32.13 -1.19 -1.32
N LEU A 34 -31.28 -0.19 -1.10
CA LEU A 34 -29.95 -0.39 -0.52
C LEU A 34 -30.03 -0.95 0.90
N ALA A 35 -30.96 -0.44 1.72
CA ALA A 35 -31.23 -0.96 3.06
C ALA A 35 -31.72 -2.42 3.02
N ALA A 36 -32.57 -2.78 2.06
CA ALA A 36 -33.04 -4.15 1.88
C ALA A 36 -31.92 -5.10 1.47
N VAL A 37 -31.06 -4.70 0.50
CA VAL A 37 -29.87 -5.48 0.12
C VAL A 37 -28.96 -5.71 1.32
N ARG A 38 -28.75 -4.69 2.14
CA ARG A 38 -27.90 -4.77 3.33
C ARG A 38 -28.40 -5.75 4.41
N GLN A 39 -29.68 -6.15 4.40
CA GLN A 39 -30.19 -7.20 5.30
C GLN A 39 -29.72 -8.62 4.90
N GLY A 40 -29.25 -8.79 3.66
CA GLY A 40 -28.66 -10.05 3.19
C GLY A 40 -27.17 -10.15 3.48
N ALA A 41 -26.53 -11.21 2.96
CA ALA A 41 -25.07 -11.28 2.95
C ALA A 41 -24.51 -10.15 2.07
N VAL A 42 -23.45 -9.47 2.50
CA VAL A 42 -22.83 -8.39 1.72
C VAL A 42 -21.44 -8.84 1.28
N PRO A 43 -21.09 -8.72 -0.01
CA PRO A 43 -19.73 -9.00 -0.47
C PRO A 43 -18.74 -8.06 0.25
N GLN A 44 -17.69 -8.61 0.81
CA GLN A 44 -16.68 -7.84 1.53
C GLN A 44 -15.72 -7.14 0.57
N HIS A 45 -15.44 -7.78 -0.58
CA HIS A 45 -14.54 -7.25 -1.59
C HIS A 45 -15.14 -7.37 -3.00
N ILE A 46 -15.33 -6.23 -3.67
CA ILE A 46 -15.78 -6.17 -5.07
C ILE A 46 -14.70 -5.52 -5.93
N ALA A 47 -14.42 -6.08 -7.09
CA ALA A 47 -13.54 -5.50 -8.08
C ALA A 47 -14.27 -5.13 -9.38
N PHE A 48 -13.88 -4.03 -10.00
CA PHE A 48 -14.49 -3.50 -11.23
C PHE A 48 -13.46 -3.33 -12.36
N VAL A 49 -13.74 -3.96 -13.50
CA VAL A 49 -13.11 -3.64 -14.79
C VAL A 49 -14.00 -2.65 -15.53
N MET A 50 -13.63 -1.39 -15.47
CA MET A 50 -14.39 -0.23 -15.97
C MET A 50 -14.23 -0.06 -17.49
N ASP A 51 -14.67 -1.04 -18.28
CA ASP A 51 -14.52 -1.07 -19.73
C ASP A 51 -15.71 -0.38 -20.44
N GLY A 52 -15.47 0.14 -21.64
CA GLY A 52 -16.51 0.70 -22.51
C GLY A 52 -16.45 2.21 -22.70
N ASN A 53 -15.65 2.97 -21.94
CA ASN A 53 -15.62 4.44 -21.99
C ASN A 53 -15.42 5.00 -23.41
N ARG A 54 -14.43 4.49 -24.15
CA ARG A 54 -14.15 4.93 -25.53
C ARG A 54 -15.26 4.55 -26.52
N ARG A 55 -15.89 3.39 -26.31
CA ARG A 55 -16.99 2.92 -27.16
C ARG A 55 -18.23 3.78 -26.93
N PHE A 56 -18.57 4.02 -25.66
CA PHE A 56 -19.61 4.95 -25.26
C PHE A 56 -19.39 6.34 -25.88
N ALA A 57 -18.18 6.88 -25.79
CA ALA A 57 -17.88 8.19 -26.38
C ALA A 57 -18.17 8.24 -27.90
N ARG A 58 -17.71 7.23 -28.63
CA ARG A 58 -17.93 7.13 -30.08
C ARG A 58 -19.42 6.96 -30.42
N ASP A 59 -20.12 6.11 -29.69
CA ASP A 59 -21.53 5.78 -29.94
C ASP A 59 -22.45 6.98 -29.60
N HIS A 60 -22.03 7.86 -28.69
CA HIS A 60 -22.70 9.13 -28.34
C HIS A 60 -22.16 10.36 -29.06
N HIS A 61 -21.20 10.20 -29.98
CA HIS A 61 -20.56 11.29 -30.73
C HIS A 61 -19.94 12.39 -29.85
N ILE A 62 -19.33 11.99 -28.74
CA ILE A 62 -18.56 12.87 -27.84
C ILE A 62 -17.06 12.52 -27.90
N GLU A 63 -16.23 13.40 -27.37
CA GLU A 63 -14.79 13.15 -27.31
C GLU A 63 -14.46 11.98 -26.37
N THR A 64 -13.39 11.25 -26.69
CA THR A 64 -12.94 10.10 -25.90
C THR A 64 -12.68 10.47 -24.44
N ILE A 65 -12.07 11.63 -24.19
CA ILE A 65 -11.78 12.13 -22.85
C ILE A 65 -13.06 12.37 -22.05
N GLU A 66 -14.12 12.82 -22.71
CA GLU A 66 -15.42 13.06 -22.07
C GLU A 66 -16.11 11.75 -21.68
N GLY A 67 -15.98 10.71 -22.51
CA GLY A 67 -16.42 9.36 -22.12
C GLY A 67 -15.67 8.83 -20.89
N HIS A 68 -14.41 9.22 -20.69
CA HIS A 68 -13.67 8.88 -19.48
C HIS A 68 -14.10 9.72 -18.26
N ASN A 69 -14.43 11.00 -18.44
CA ASN A 69 -15.03 11.84 -17.38
C ASN A 69 -16.35 11.27 -16.88
N LEU A 70 -17.26 10.91 -17.79
CA LEU A 70 -18.53 10.26 -17.45
C LEU A 70 -18.30 8.90 -16.77
N GLY A 71 -17.27 8.17 -17.19
CA GLY A 71 -16.85 6.96 -16.51
C GLY A 71 -16.41 7.21 -15.06
N PHE A 72 -15.75 8.33 -14.78
CA PHE A 72 -15.40 8.69 -13.42
C PHE A 72 -16.62 9.05 -12.55
N GLU A 73 -17.63 9.71 -13.13
CA GLU A 73 -18.89 9.97 -12.43
C GLU A 73 -19.63 8.68 -12.07
N ALA A 74 -19.70 7.73 -13.01
CA ALA A 74 -20.24 6.40 -12.75
C ALA A 74 -19.48 5.69 -11.62
N LEU A 75 -18.15 5.79 -11.59
CA LEU A 75 -17.34 5.28 -10.49
C LEU A 75 -17.75 5.86 -9.13
N ALA A 76 -17.89 7.19 -9.02
CA ALA A 76 -18.28 7.83 -7.77
C ALA A 76 -19.66 7.33 -7.28
N HIS A 77 -20.62 7.18 -8.18
CA HIS A 77 -21.95 6.65 -7.84
C HIS A 77 -21.91 5.19 -7.39
N ILE A 78 -21.14 4.33 -8.07
CA ILE A 78 -21.03 2.91 -7.72
C ILE A 78 -20.27 2.72 -6.40
N LEU A 79 -19.22 3.51 -6.15
CA LEU A 79 -18.53 3.52 -4.86
C LEU A 79 -19.46 3.92 -3.72
N GLU A 80 -20.29 4.95 -3.92
CA GLU A 80 -21.31 5.34 -2.95
C GLU A 80 -22.25 4.17 -2.61
N VAL A 81 -22.74 3.47 -3.63
CA VAL A 81 -23.59 2.27 -3.46
C VAL A 81 -22.86 1.20 -2.66
N CYS A 82 -21.61 0.87 -3.03
CA CYS A 82 -20.80 -0.14 -2.35
C CYS A 82 -20.62 0.18 -0.86
N TYR A 83 -20.29 1.42 -0.52
CA TYR A 83 -20.08 1.81 0.87
C TYR A 83 -21.38 1.87 1.67
N LYS A 84 -22.50 2.29 1.07
CA LYS A 84 -23.81 2.29 1.73
C LYS A 84 -24.27 0.89 2.11
N ILE A 85 -24.10 -0.08 1.22
CA ILE A 85 -24.46 -1.48 1.50
C ILE A 85 -23.47 -2.15 2.47
N GLY A 86 -22.27 -1.61 2.65
CA GLY A 86 -21.29 -2.05 3.64
C GLY A 86 -20.12 -2.87 3.08
N VAL A 87 -19.83 -2.75 1.78
CA VAL A 87 -18.61 -3.33 1.18
C VAL A 87 -17.37 -2.74 1.85
N LYS A 88 -16.41 -3.60 2.20
CA LYS A 88 -15.19 -3.20 2.91
C LYS A 88 -14.08 -2.79 1.97
N VAL A 89 -13.93 -3.49 0.86
CA VAL A 89 -12.88 -3.22 -0.12
C VAL A 89 -13.48 -3.13 -1.51
N VAL A 90 -13.18 -2.04 -2.21
CA VAL A 90 -13.48 -1.91 -3.63
C VAL A 90 -12.17 -1.78 -4.39
N THR A 91 -11.95 -2.63 -5.39
CA THR A 91 -10.76 -2.57 -6.25
C THR A 91 -11.15 -2.17 -7.67
N ILE A 92 -10.50 -1.17 -8.25
CA ILE A 92 -10.83 -0.69 -9.60
C ILE A 92 -9.66 -0.86 -10.55
N TYR A 93 -9.93 -1.33 -11.76
CA TYR A 93 -8.93 -1.37 -12.83
C TYR A 93 -8.90 -0.03 -13.56
N ALA A 94 -8.06 0.88 -13.09
CA ALA A 94 -7.99 2.24 -13.62
C ALA A 94 -7.09 2.33 -14.87
N PHE A 95 -5.90 1.70 -14.84
CA PHE A 95 -4.97 1.75 -15.96
C PHE A 95 -4.10 0.49 -16.04
N SER A 96 -4.08 -0.17 -17.20
CA SER A 96 -3.23 -1.35 -17.42
C SER A 96 -1.84 -0.96 -17.91
N ILE A 97 -0.81 -1.75 -17.58
CA ILE A 97 0.52 -1.62 -18.21
C ILE A 97 0.41 -1.72 -19.75
N GLU A 98 -0.49 -2.57 -20.25
CA GLU A 98 -0.76 -2.72 -21.68
C GLU A 98 -1.34 -1.44 -22.32
N ASN A 99 -1.87 -0.50 -21.53
CA ASN A 99 -2.42 0.74 -22.04
C ASN A 99 -1.35 1.77 -22.42
N PHE A 100 -0.09 1.59 -22.03
CA PHE A 100 1.01 2.41 -22.56
C PHE A 100 1.25 2.21 -24.06
N LYS A 101 0.69 1.16 -24.67
CA LYS A 101 0.69 0.95 -26.13
C LYS A 101 -0.24 1.90 -26.89
N ARG A 102 -1.08 2.66 -26.19
CA ARG A 102 -1.94 3.69 -26.80
C ARG A 102 -1.12 4.92 -27.19
N THR A 103 -1.73 5.88 -27.87
CA THR A 103 -1.02 7.09 -28.29
C THR A 103 -0.58 7.90 -27.06
N LYS A 104 0.57 8.56 -27.15
CA LYS A 104 1.09 9.42 -26.07
C LYS A 104 0.06 10.45 -25.62
N TYR A 105 -0.64 11.08 -26.56
CA TYR A 105 -1.70 12.03 -26.27
C TYR A 105 -2.82 11.42 -25.41
N GLU A 106 -3.28 10.20 -25.73
CA GLU A 106 -4.33 9.53 -24.93
C GLU A 106 -3.81 9.17 -23.53
N VAL A 107 -2.57 8.69 -23.43
CA VAL A 107 -1.95 8.34 -22.14
C VAL A 107 -1.78 9.59 -21.27
N ASP A 108 -1.24 10.69 -21.83
CA ASP A 108 -1.05 11.95 -21.10
C ASP A 108 -2.40 12.51 -20.62
N ALA A 109 -3.45 12.47 -21.46
CA ALA A 109 -4.78 12.92 -21.08
C ALA A 109 -5.41 12.06 -19.95
N LEU A 110 -5.19 10.74 -19.96
CA LEU A 110 -5.64 9.85 -18.88
C LEU A 110 -4.90 10.14 -17.57
N MET A 111 -3.61 10.45 -17.65
CA MET A 111 -2.79 10.84 -16.49
C MET A 111 -3.23 12.19 -15.90
N ASP A 112 -3.51 13.18 -16.75
CA ASP A 112 -4.05 14.48 -16.33
C ASP A 112 -5.42 14.34 -15.66
N MET A 113 -6.29 13.51 -16.25
CA MET A 113 -7.59 13.18 -15.65
C MET A 113 -7.41 12.49 -14.29
N ALA A 114 -6.53 11.49 -14.18
CA ALA A 114 -6.27 10.79 -12.93
C ALA A 114 -5.80 11.76 -11.83
N LYS A 115 -4.85 12.66 -12.15
CA LYS A 115 -4.36 13.68 -11.21
C LYS A 115 -5.49 14.54 -10.63
N SER A 116 -6.36 15.06 -11.49
CA SER A 116 -7.49 15.91 -11.09
C SER A 116 -8.53 15.14 -10.28
N LYS A 117 -8.95 13.99 -10.81
CA LYS A 117 -10.09 13.22 -10.30
C LYS A 117 -9.77 12.45 -9.01
N LEU A 118 -8.56 11.91 -8.86
CA LEU A 118 -8.14 11.27 -7.61
C LEU A 118 -8.00 12.29 -6.48
N SER A 119 -7.48 13.49 -6.79
CA SER A 119 -7.45 14.59 -5.84
C SER A 119 -8.87 14.99 -5.41
N GLN A 120 -9.83 15.01 -6.34
CA GLN A 120 -11.24 15.31 -6.02
C GLN A 120 -11.86 14.27 -5.07
N LEU A 121 -11.62 12.96 -5.26
CA LEU A 121 -12.18 11.92 -4.37
C LEU A 121 -11.66 11.98 -2.94
N ALA A 122 -10.42 12.42 -2.77
CA ALA A 122 -9.71 12.42 -1.49
C ALA A 122 -9.85 13.72 -0.69
N GLN A 123 -10.43 14.77 -1.28
CA GLN A 123 -10.64 16.05 -0.61
C GLN A 123 -11.58 15.96 0.60
N HIS A 124 -11.47 16.93 1.52
CA HIS A 124 -12.33 16.94 2.70
C HIS A 124 -13.81 17.14 2.34
N GLY A 125 -14.70 16.40 3.00
CA GLY A 125 -16.15 16.38 2.74
C GLY A 125 -16.57 15.54 1.53
N GLU A 126 -15.60 15.04 0.77
CA GLU A 126 -15.83 14.22 -0.42
C GLU A 126 -16.06 12.75 -0.07
N LEU A 127 -16.25 11.95 -1.11
CA LEU A 127 -16.73 10.58 -1.03
C LEU A 127 -15.93 9.73 -0.03
N LEU A 128 -14.60 9.76 -0.09
CA LEU A 128 -13.77 8.86 0.72
C LEU A 128 -13.83 9.21 2.21
N GLU A 129 -13.77 10.49 2.58
CA GLU A 129 -13.91 10.89 3.98
C GLU A 129 -15.34 10.63 4.50
N ARG A 130 -16.37 10.95 3.70
CA ARG A 130 -17.79 10.76 4.07
C ARG A 130 -18.09 9.32 4.46
N TYR A 131 -17.51 8.36 3.75
CA TYR A 131 -17.71 6.93 4.01
C TYR A 131 -16.59 6.31 4.87
N GLY A 132 -15.57 7.08 5.24
CA GLY A 132 -14.41 6.59 5.99
C GLY A 132 -13.62 5.52 5.23
N ALA A 133 -13.46 5.70 3.91
CA ALA A 133 -12.68 4.84 3.05
C ALA A 133 -11.25 5.38 2.89
N LYS A 134 -10.24 4.53 3.10
CA LYS A 134 -8.85 4.85 2.75
C LYS A 134 -8.56 4.53 1.29
N MET A 135 -7.69 5.30 0.64
CA MET A 135 -7.22 5.02 -0.71
C MET A 135 -5.89 4.28 -0.67
N GLU A 136 -5.77 3.22 -1.46
CA GLU A 136 -4.53 2.50 -1.70
C GLU A 136 -4.25 2.42 -3.20
N PHE A 137 -2.96 2.41 -3.55
CA PHE A 137 -2.52 2.43 -4.94
C PHE A 137 -1.71 1.17 -5.24
N LEU A 138 -2.20 0.39 -6.20
CA LEU A 138 -1.68 -0.94 -6.52
C LEU A 138 -1.12 -0.95 -7.95
N GLY A 139 0.20 -0.97 -8.10
CA GLY A 139 0.84 -1.03 -9.42
C GLY A 139 2.21 -0.39 -9.47
N GLN A 140 2.74 -0.27 -10.69
CA GLN A 140 4.10 0.18 -10.96
C GLN A 140 4.24 1.70 -10.89
N ARG A 141 4.66 2.20 -9.72
CA ARG A 141 4.81 3.64 -9.46
C ARG A 141 5.84 4.33 -10.35
N ASN A 142 6.90 3.63 -10.72
CA ASN A 142 7.96 4.13 -11.60
C ASN A 142 7.50 4.44 -13.04
N MET A 143 6.34 3.92 -13.45
CA MET A 143 5.76 4.17 -14.78
C MET A 143 4.84 5.40 -14.81
N ILE A 144 4.65 6.07 -13.67
CA ILE A 144 3.72 7.19 -13.54
C ILE A 144 4.51 8.50 -13.63
N ARG A 145 3.91 9.49 -14.30
CA ARG A 145 4.48 10.84 -14.37
C ARG A 145 4.60 11.42 -12.95
N ALA A 146 5.75 12.02 -12.62
CA ALA A 146 6.08 12.42 -11.25
C ALA A 146 5.02 13.33 -10.61
N ASP A 147 4.46 14.27 -11.36
CA ASP A 147 3.42 15.20 -10.90
C ASP A 147 2.07 14.51 -10.61
N VAL A 148 1.81 13.36 -11.23
CA VAL A 148 0.62 12.54 -10.98
C VAL A 148 0.86 11.64 -9.76
N LEU A 149 2.06 11.10 -9.63
CA LEU A 149 2.46 10.31 -8.46
C LEU A 149 2.38 11.13 -7.18
N GLU A 150 2.86 12.38 -7.18
CA GLU A 150 2.74 13.30 -6.06
C GLU A 150 1.26 13.52 -5.64
N ALA A 151 0.37 13.69 -6.61
CA ALA A 151 -1.07 13.84 -6.35
C ALA A 151 -1.69 12.56 -5.75
N ILE A 152 -1.30 11.39 -6.24
CA ILE A 152 -1.71 10.09 -5.70
C ILE A 152 -1.23 9.95 -4.24
N GLU A 153 0.03 10.25 -3.95
CA GLU A 153 0.58 10.13 -2.61
C GLU A 153 -0.08 11.08 -1.62
N LYS A 154 -0.39 12.31 -2.07
CA LYS A 154 -1.18 13.26 -1.29
C LYS A 154 -2.57 12.69 -0.97
N ALA A 155 -3.26 12.11 -1.95
CA ALA A 155 -4.58 11.51 -1.77
C ALA A 155 -4.57 10.31 -0.80
N ILE A 156 -3.57 9.44 -0.89
CA ILE A 156 -3.36 8.32 0.05
C ILE A 156 -3.14 8.87 1.46
N LYS A 157 -2.25 9.87 1.61
CA LYS A 157 -1.96 10.47 2.92
C LYS A 157 -3.21 11.10 3.55
N MET A 158 -3.99 11.86 2.78
CA MET A 158 -5.24 12.49 3.24
C MET A 158 -6.27 11.47 3.75
N THR A 159 -6.30 10.28 3.15
CA THR A 159 -7.28 9.24 3.48
C THR A 159 -6.72 8.17 4.42
N SER A 160 -5.47 8.27 4.87
CA SER A 160 -4.80 7.25 5.70
C SER A 160 -5.43 7.02 7.08
N GLY A 161 -6.09 8.04 7.66
CA GLY A 161 -6.81 7.92 8.93
C GLY A 161 -8.15 7.17 8.84
N ASN A 162 -8.59 6.85 7.62
CA ASN A 162 -9.87 6.18 7.39
C ASN A 162 -9.72 4.66 7.58
N ALA A 163 -10.61 4.06 8.38
CA ALA A 163 -10.53 2.63 8.72
C ALA A 163 -11.80 1.82 8.39
N LYS A 164 -12.86 2.45 7.85
CA LYS A 164 -14.15 1.76 7.63
C LYS A 164 -14.17 0.93 6.36
N ALA A 165 -13.52 1.41 5.30
CA ALA A 165 -13.44 0.78 3.99
C ALA A 165 -12.10 1.11 3.29
N THR A 166 -11.84 0.47 2.15
CA THR A 166 -10.63 0.67 1.33
C THR A 166 -10.98 0.73 -0.15
N LEU A 167 -10.43 1.72 -0.85
CA LEU A 167 -10.45 1.84 -2.31
C LEU A 167 -9.07 1.53 -2.85
N ASN A 168 -8.94 0.38 -3.51
CA ASN A 168 -7.73 -0.03 -4.20
C ASN A 168 -7.78 0.44 -5.66
N ILE A 169 -6.78 1.21 -6.07
CA ILE A 169 -6.68 1.74 -7.43
C ILE A 169 -5.54 1.02 -8.15
N CYS A 170 -5.89 0.17 -9.11
CA CYS A 170 -4.91 -0.57 -9.91
C CYS A 170 -4.44 0.27 -11.10
N ALA A 171 -3.23 0.80 -11.01
CA ALA A 171 -2.59 1.59 -12.07
C ALA A 171 -1.07 1.73 -11.87
N PRO A 172 -0.31 1.87 -12.97
CA PRO A 172 -0.29 0.89 -14.04
C PRO A 172 -0.16 -0.53 -13.48
N TYR A 173 -1.10 -1.40 -13.83
CA TYR A 173 -1.21 -2.73 -13.22
C TYR A 173 -1.43 -3.83 -14.27
N THR A 174 -0.82 -4.99 -14.07
CA THR A 174 -1.24 -6.28 -14.63
C THR A 174 -1.00 -7.38 -13.59
N SER A 175 -1.81 -8.44 -13.61
CA SER A 175 -1.73 -9.48 -12.59
C SER A 175 -0.47 -10.33 -12.73
N ARG A 176 -0.01 -10.61 -13.95
CA ARG A 176 1.27 -11.29 -14.16
C ARG A 176 2.46 -10.50 -13.63
N ASP A 177 2.44 -9.18 -13.77
CA ASP A 177 3.47 -8.30 -13.21
C ASP A 177 3.43 -8.27 -11.68
N GLU A 178 2.23 -8.20 -11.09
CA GLU A 178 2.03 -8.33 -9.64
C GLU A 178 2.58 -9.67 -9.12
N ILE A 179 2.21 -10.79 -9.74
CA ILE A 179 2.68 -12.13 -9.33
C ILE A 179 4.21 -12.22 -9.44
N THR A 180 4.78 -11.69 -10.52
CA THR A 180 6.24 -11.68 -10.72
C THR A 180 6.92 -10.84 -9.63
N THR A 181 6.33 -9.70 -9.27
CA THR A 181 6.81 -8.83 -8.20
C THR A 181 6.68 -9.50 -6.83
N ALA A 182 5.58 -10.19 -6.56
CA ALA A 182 5.37 -10.94 -5.32
C ALA A 182 6.40 -12.08 -5.15
N VAL A 183 6.69 -12.81 -6.23
CA VAL A 183 7.75 -13.84 -6.23
C VAL A 183 9.12 -13.19 -6.00
N ARG A 184 9.42 -12.08 -6.68
CA ARG A 184 10.68 -11.34 -6.48
C ARG A 184 10.85 -10.87 -5.03
N ASN A 185 9.81 -10.28 -4.44
CA ASN A 185 9.83 -9.82 -3.06
C ASN A 185 10.00 -11.00 -2.09
N THR A 186 9.34 -12.13 -2.35
CA THR A 186 9.53 -13.35 -1.55
C THR A 186 10.98 -13.84 -1.62
N VAL A 187 11.61 -13.82 -2.81
CA VAL A 187 13.04 -14.18 -2.93
C VAL A 187 13.92 -13.20 -2.15
N ILE A 188 13.61 -11.90 -2.19
CA ILE A 188 14.33 -10.90 -1.38
C ILE A 188 14.18 -11.22 0.11
N ASP A 189 12.96 -11.47 0.60
CA ASP A 189 12.70 -11.79 2.01
C ASP A 189 13.48 -13.03 2.48
N TYR A 190 13.56 -14.06 1.63
CA TYR A 190 14.25 -15.32 1.93
C TYR A 190 15.78 -15.25 1.74
N THR A 191 16.28 -14.20 1.10
CA THR A 191 17.73 -13.96 0.95
C THR A 191 18.27 -12.97 2.00
N GLN A 192 17.41 -12.41 2.84
CA GLN A 192 17.80 -11.65 4.02
C GLN A 192 18.07 -12.59 5.21
N PRO A 193 19.13 -12.34 6.00
CA PRO A 193 19.39 -13.13 7.19
C PRO A 193 18.29 -12.88 8.24
N ILE A 194 17.86 -13.94 8.92
CA ILE A 194 16.96 -13.86 10.07
C ILE A 194 17.66 -13.01 11.12
N ARG A 195 17.16 -11.80 11.33
CA ARG A 195 17.65 -10.95 12.41
C ARG A 195 17.30 -11.63 13.73
N PRO A 196 18.28 -11.97 14.58
CA PRO A 196 17.95 -12.49 15.90
C PRO A 196 17.09 -11.45 16.62
N PRO A 197 16.05 -11.87 17.36
CA PRO A 197 15.27 -10.93 18.15
C PRO A 197 16.24 -10.15 19.03
N LEU A 198 16.17 -8.81 18.97
CA LEU A 198 16.96 -7.96 19.85
C LEU A 198 16.75 -8.46 21.28
N LYS A 199 17.81 -8.99 21.91
CA LYS A 199 17.80 -9.28 23.33
C LYS A 199 17.52 -7.94 24.01
N ARG A 200 16.28 -7.71 24.39
CA ARG A 200 15.92 -6.55 25.21
C ARG A 200 16.85 -6.59 26.42
N PRO A 201 17.61 -5.52 26.73
CA PRO A 201 18.44 -5.51 27.92
C PRO A 201 17.55 -5.85 29.12
N PHE A 202 18.05 -6.74 29.97
CA PHE A 202 17.34 -7.23 31.14
C PHE A 202 16.84 -6.03 31.95
N SER A 203 15.52 -5.88 32.13
CA SER A 203 14.97 -4.77 32.90
C SER A 203 15.28 -4.99 34.38
N GLU A 204 16.31 -4.30 34.89
CA GLU A 204 16.65 -4.28 36.32
C GLU A 204 15.43 -3.87 37.16
N SER A 205 14.59 -2.99 36.62
CA SER A 205 13.33 -2.57 37.23
C SER A 205 12.33 -3.72 37.43
N HIS A 206 12.29 -4.73 36.56
CA HIS A 206 11.46 -5.92 36.75
C HIS A 206 11.98 -6.84 37.86
N ILE A 207 13.31 -7.02 37.95
CA ILE A 207 13.94 -7.79 39.02
C ILE A 207 13.78 -7.05 40.35
N ALA A 208 14.10 -5.76 40.40
CA ALA A 208 13.95 -4.93 41.58
C ALA A 208 12.49 -4.92 42.07
N ARG A 209 11.51 -4.89 41.16
CA ARG A 209 10.08 -4.99 41.48
C ARG A 209 9.71 -6.38 42.04
N ASN A 210 10.23 -7.47 41.48
CA ASN A 210 10.00 -8.82 42.01
C ASN A 210 10.68 -9.06 43.37
N ILE A 211 11.91 -8.56 43.56
CA ILE A 211 12.63 -8.63 44.84
C ILE A 211 11.92 -7.75 45.89
N ARG A 212 11.44 -6.55 45.52
CA ARG A 212 10.62 -5.71 46.41
C ARG A 212 9.31 -6.39 46.76
N ALA A 213 8.60 -6.99 45.79
CA ALA A 213 7.36 -7.70 46.04
C ALA A 213 7.56 -8.90 46.98
N GLN A 214 8.66 -9.65 46.83
CA GLN A 214 9.03 -10.74 47.75
C GLN A 214 9.45 -10.24 49.14
N ARG A 215 10.06 -9.05 49.26
CA ARG A 215 10.34 -8.44 50.56
C ARG A 215 9.12 -7.80 51.23
N LEU A 216 8.16 -7.30 50.45
CA LEU A 216 6.88 -6.77 50.94
C LEU A 216 5.95 -7.87 51.47
N SER A 217 6.06 -9.11 50.98
CA SER A 217 5.36 -10.26 51.59
C SER A 217 5.94 -10.72 52.93
N VAL A 218 7.10 -10.18 53.36
CA VAL A 218 7.77 -10.54 54.61
C VAL A 218 7.66 -9.44 55.68
N VAL A 219 7.18 -8.24 55.33
CA VAL A 219 7.01 -7.14 56.28
C VAL A 219 5.54 -6.72 56.28
N SER A 220 4.71 -7.53 56.92
CA SER A 220 3.40 -7.13 57.44
C SER A 220 3.48 -7.09 58.96
N GLU A 221 4.13 -6.07 59.50
CA GLU A 221 3.82 -5.50 60.82
C GLU A 221 4.73 -4.28 61.08
N SER A 222 4.10 -3.24 61.64
CA SER A 222 4.67 -2.01 62.22
C SER A 222 5.12 -0.86 61.30
N GLU A 223 4.35 0.22 61.47
CA GLU A 223 4.71 1.65 61.54
C GLU A 223 4.89 2.52 60.29
N GLU A 224 4.28 3.71 60.41
CA GLU A 224 4.18 4.83 59.47
C GLU A 224 5.54 5.32 58.97
N ALA A 225 5.61 5.70 57.69
CA ALA A 225 6.72 6.46 57.13
C ALA A 225 6.22 7.69 56.33
N PRO A 226 6.91 8.83 56.42
CA PRO A 226 6.43 10.12 55.91
C PRO A 226 6.64 10.27 54.39
N ALA A 227 5.79 11.11 53.79
CA ALA A 227 5.89 11.49 52.38
C ALA A 227 7.18 12.27 52.07
N LEU A 228 7.86 11.89 50.98
CA LEU A 228 8.96 12.64 50.37
C LEU A 228 8.60 13.06 48.93
N PRO A 229 9.21 14.15 48.40
CA PRO A 229 8.65 14.94 47.31
C PRO A 229 8.83 14.29 45.94
N VAL A 230 7.85 14.52 45.07
CA VAL A 230 7.94 14.24 43.64
C VAL A 230 8.75 15.36 42.98
N GLU A 231 9.95 15.06 42.48
CA GLU A 231 10.59 15.92 41.47
C GLU A 231 10.13 15.53 40.06
N PRO A 232 9.93 16.50 39.16
CA PRO A 232 9.45 16.23 37.81
C PRO A 232 10.59 15.70 36.94
N ILE A 233 10.32 14.58 36.26
CA ILE A 233 11.18 14.06 35.19
C ILE A 233 11.22 15.12 34.07
N GLN A 234 12.37 15.75 33.88
CA GLN A 234 12.62 16.64 32.75
C GLN A 234 12.69 15.82 31.46
N ALA A 235 11.94 16.26 30.45
CA ALA A 235 11.99 15.76 29.09
C ALA A 235 13.27 16.29 28.39
N SER A 236 14.39 15.58 28.51
CA SER A 236 15.64 15.92 27.81
C SER A 236 15.95 15.07 26.59
N ASP A 237 15.24 13.95 26.37
CA ASP A 237 15.60 12.99 25.31
C ASP A 237 15.06 13.35 23.92
N SER A 238 14.16 14.34 23.79
CA SER A 238 13.51 14.66 22.51
C SER A 238 14.22 15.68 21.63
N GLU A 239 15.19 16.43 22.16
CA GLU A 239 15.96 17.43 21.39
C GLU A 239 17.23 16.83 20.79
N SER A 240 17.93 15.95 21.51
CA SER A 240 19.15 15.29 21.01
C SER A 240 18.87 14.33 19.86
N GLU A 241 17.74 13.60 19.88
CA GLU A 241 17.33 12.74 18.76
C GLU A 241 17.01 13.53 17.49
N LYS A 242 16.43 14.73 17.63
CA LYS A 242 16.10 15.60 16.48
C LYS A 242 17.35 16.19 15.84
N GLU A 243 18.33 16.58 16.65
CA GLU A 243 19.61 17.13 16.18
C GLU A 243 20.43 16.05 15.43
N MET A 244 20.46 14.82 15.96
CA MET A 244 21.13 13.68 15.33
C MET A 244 20.52 13.28 13.99
N VAL A 245 19.18 13.27 13.89
CA VAL A 245 18.48 13.00 12.62
C VAL A 245 18.75 14.09 11.59
N GLN A 246 18.88 15.34 12.03
CA GLN A 246 19.15 16.47 11.14
C GLN A 246 20.60 16.47 10.61
N GLU A 247 21.58 16.07 11.44
CA GLU A 247 22.97 15.88 11.00
C GLU A 247 23.11 14.71 10.02
N ALA A 248 22.43 13.57 10.28
CA ALA A 248 22.43 12.44 9.38
C ALA A 248 21.83 12.79 8.00
N MET A 249 20.73 13.54 7.99
CA MET A 249 20.11 14.03 6.75
C MET A 249 21.04 14.99 5.99
N ALA A 250 21.76 15.86 6.69
CA ALA A 250 22.73 16.77 6.07
C ALA A 250 23.95 16.04 5.49
N ALA A 251 24.45 14.99 6.16
CA ALA A 251 25.52 14.15 5.66
C ALA A 251 25.07 13.38 4.40
N TYR A 252 23.86 12.84 4.40
CA TYR A 252 23.30 12.13 3.25
C TYR A 252 23.16 13.04 2.01
N ASN A 253 22.63 14.25 2.18
CA ASN A 253 22.52 15.24 1.09
C ASN A 253 23.88 15.65 0.50
N ARG A 254 24.95 15.68 1.32
CA ARG A 254 26.31 15.95 0.84
C ARG A 254 26.88 14.79 0.02
N ILE A 255 26.63 13.56 0.44
CA ILE A 255 27.00 12.36 -0.32
C ILE A 255 26.31 12.38 -1.68
N ASP A 256 25.01 12.68 -1.70
CA ASP A 256 24.20 12.77 -2.93
C ASP A 256 24.78 13.80 -3.91
N SER A 257 25.14 14.99 -3.42
CA SER A 257 25.77 16.04 -4.24
C SER A 257 27.14 15.62 -4.81
N ILE A 258 27.96 14.87 -4.06
CA ILE A 258 29.23 14.34 -4.56
C ILE A 258 28.98 13.30 -5.65
N VAL A 259 27.98 12.43 -5.46
CA VAL A 259 27.62 11.37 -6.41
C VAL A 259 27.07 11.95 -7.73
N GLU A 260 26.21 12.98 -7.65
CA GLU A 260 25.66 13.66 -8.84
C GLU A 260 26.72 14.28 -9.75
N LYS A 261 27.86 14.75 -9.20
CA LYS A 261 29.00 15.28 -9.98
C LYS A 261 29.55 14.26 -10.99
N TYR A 262 29.43 12.95 -10.68
CA TYR A 262 29.97 11.88 -11.51
C TYR A 262 28.91 11.23 -12.40
N ILE A 263 27.62 11.45 -12.11
CA ILE A 263 26.49 10.91 -12.91
C ILE A 263 26.08 11.87 -14.03
N THR A 264 26.26 13.19 -13.84
CA THR A 264 25.82 14.24 -14.79
C THR A 264 26.53 14.24 -16.16
N GLY A 265 27.55 13.39 -16.35
CA GLY A 265 28.25 13.19 -17.62
C GLY A 265 27.81 11.97 -18.44
N LEU A 266 26.85 11.17 -17.96
CA LEU A 266 26.39 9.94 -18.62
C LEU A 266 25.08 10.16 -19.41
N ASP A 267 24.98 9.47 -20.54
CA ASP A 267 23.84 9.49 -21.47
C ASP A 267 22.50 9.30 -20.73
N PRO A 268 21.49 10.17 -20.89
CA PRO A 268 20.20 10.05 -20.19
C PRO A 268 19.42 8.75 -20.48
N ASP A 269 19.82 7.97 -21.49
CA ASP A 269 19.26 6.64 -21.78
C ASP A 269 20.00 5.48 -21.07
N ALA A 270 21.11 5.74 -20.37
CA ALA A 270 21.81 4.73 -19.59
C ALA A 270 21.13 4.54 -18.21
N SER A 271 20.36 3.46 -18.06
CA SER A 271 19.63 3.07 -16.84
C SER A 271 20.51 2.57 -15.69
N PHE A 272 21.62 3.26 -15.38
CA PHE A 272 22.53 2.90 -14.29
C PHE A 272 22.98 4.12 -13.50
N ALA A 273 22.02 4.87 -12.92
CA ALA A 273 22.32 5.69 -11.75
C ALA A 273 22.28 4.76 -10.53
N ALA A 274 23.44 4.42 -9.96
CA ALA A 274 23.49 3.68 -8.71
C ALA A 274 22.83 4.53 -7.61
N PRO A 275 21.91 3.96 -6.80
CA PRO A 275 21.33 4.68 -5.68
C PRO A 275 22.46 5.06 -4.71
N THR A 276 22.44 6.30 -4.21
CA THR A 276 23.34 6.81 -3.15
C THR A 276 23.48 5.83 -1.98
N ASP A 277 22.43 5.05 -1.70
CA ASP A 277 22.41 3.93 -0.76
C ASP A 277 23.48 2.85 -1.04
N THR A 278 23.73 2.49 -2.30
CA THR A 278 24.73 1.46 -2.67
C THR A 278 26.15 1.91 -2.34
N ILE A 279 26.43 3.20 -2.51
CA ILE A 279 27.73 3.78 -2.18
C ILE A 279 27.89 3.87 -0.66
N VAL A 280 26.84 4.28 0.05
CA VAL A 280 26.83 4.32 1.52
C VAL A 280 27.03 2.92 2.12
N ASP A 281 26.34 1.90 1.59
CA ASP A 281 26.48 0.51 2.05
C ASP A 281 27.88 -0.05 1.78
N CYS A 282 28.46 0.25 0.61
CA CYS A 282 29.84 -0.12 0.29
C CYS A 282 30.86 0.52 1.25
N LEU A 283 30.63 1.77 1.65
CA LEU A 283 31.52 2.49 2.58
C LEU A 283 31.38 1.98 4.03
N ARG A 284 30.22 1.45 4.40
CA ARG A 284 29.94 0.87 5.72
C ARG A 284 30.44 -0.56 5.89
N ASP A 285 30.66 -1.29 4.79
CA ASP A 285 31.14 -2.67 4.86
C ASP A 285 32.59 -2.75 5.36
N THR A 286 32.78 -3.05 6.65
CA THR A 286 34.08 -3.21 7.31
C THR A 286 34.86 -4.44 6.85
N SER A 287 34.25 -5.37 6.12
CA SER A 287 34.89 -6.60 5.63
C SER A 287 35.73 -6.39 4.36
N LEU A 288 35.51 -5.29 3.65
CA LEU A 288 36.24 -4.91 2.44
C LEU A 288 37.54 -4.15 2.79
N SER A 289 38.60 -4.36 2.00
CA SER A 289 39.75 -3.47 2.01
C SER A 289 39.41 -2.15 1.31
N ASP A 290 40.09 -1.07 1.67
CA ASP A 290 39.87 0.25 1.05
C ASP A 290 40.01 0.22 -0.48
N GLU A 291 40.96 -0.55 -1.00
CA GLU A 291 41.13 -0.74 -2.46
C GLU A 291 39.90 -1.40 -3.11
N LYS A 292 39.31 -2.40 -2.45
CA LYS A 292 38.09 -3.07 -2.95
C LYS A 292 36.86 -2.19 -2.84
N ARG A 293 36.74 -1.36 -1.79
CA ARG A 293 35.66 -0.36 -1.67
C ARG A 293 35.74 0.65 -2.81
N LYS A 294 36.95 1.18 -3.06
CA LYS A 294 37.19 2.13 -4.16
C LYS A 294 36.86 1.51 -5.52
N GLU A 295 37.23 0.25 -5.77
CA GLU A 295 36.88 -0.46 -7.00
C GLU A 295 35.36 -0.66 -7.18
N GLN A 296 34.64 -1.00 -6.11
CA GLN A 296 33.18 -1.14 -6.14
C GLN A 296 32.47 0.20 -6.39
N ILE A 297 32.96 1.28 -5.81
CA ILE A 297 32.43 2.63 -6.05
C ILE A 297 32.70 3.09 -7.49
N HIS A 298 33.90 2.82 -8.05
CA HIS A 298 34.16 3.08 -9.46
C HIS A 298 33.20 2.32 -10.39
N ARG A 299 32.90 1.06 -10.04
CA ARG A 299 31.94 0.24 -10.78
C ARG A 299 30.51 0.78 -10.66
N ALA A 300 30.12 1.26 -9.48
CA ALA A 300 28.80 1.82 -9.22
C ALA A 300 28.59 3.17 -9.94
N LEU A 301 29.61 4.03 -9.99
CA LEU A 301 29.57 5.32 -10.66
C LEU A 301 29.79 5.23 -12.18
N GLY A 302 30.25 4.10 -12.69
CA GLY A 302 30.63 3.94 -14.11
C GLY A 302 31.85 4.77 -14.52
N THR A 303 32.54 5.41 -13.57
CA THR A 303 33.71 6.28 -13.77
C THR A 303 34.63 6.22 -12.56
N THR A 304 35.87 6.69 -12.70
CA THR A 304 36.84 6.75 -11.60
C THR A 304 36.58 7.98 -10.74
N ILE A 305 36.46 7.79 -9.42
CA ILE A 305 36.29 8.89 -8.47
C ILE A 305 37.64 9.51 -8.11
N ASP A 306 37.68 10.83 -7.97
CA ASP A 306 38.86 11.53 -7.48
C ASP A 306 39.21 11.11 -6.05
N SER A 307 40.50 11.10 -5.72
CA SER A 307 40.96 10.65 -4.39
C SER A 307 40.54 11.60 -3.26
N SER A 308 40.27 12.88 -3.56
CA SER A 308 39.67 13.84 -2.61
C SER A 308 38.22 13.45 -2.30
N ASP A 309 37.43 13.22 -3.35
CA ASP A 309 36.00 12.99 -3.24
C ASP A 309 35.72 11.62 -2.57
N TYR A 310 36.60 10.63 -2.80
CA TYR A 310 36.57 9.36 -2.06
C TYR A 310 36.85 9.54 -0.56
N ALA A 311 37.79 10.41 -0.19
CA ALA A 311 38.10 10.69 1.21
C ALA A 311 36.92 11.40 1.91
N ASP A 312 36.27 12.33 1.21
CA ASP A 312 35.09 13.05 1.71
C ASP A 312 33.90 12.10 1.89
N LEU A 313 33.64 11.22 0.91
CA LEU A 313 32.61 10.19 1.02
C LEU A 313 32.85 9.27 2.22
N LYS A 314 34.10 8.83 2.42
CA LYS A 314 34.47 7.98 3.56
C LYS A 314 34.26 8.69 4.90
N ALA A 315 34.58 9.98 4.99
CA ALA A 315 34.38 10.79 6.19
C ALA A 315 32.88 11.02 6.48
N LEU A 316 32.08 11.31 5.46
CA LEU A 316 30.63 11.48 5.61
C LEU A 316 29.92 10.17 5.98
N ALA A 317 30.38 9.04 5.45
CA ALA A 317 29.84 7.72 5.78
C ALA A 317 30.07 7.33 7.26
N THR A 318 31.19 7.76 7.87
CA THR A 318 31.44 7.55 9.30
C THR A 318 30.49 8.32 10.21
N HIS A 319 29.99 9.48 9.79
CA HIS A 319 28.96 10.23 10.55
C HIS A 319 27.58 9.57 10.48
N LEU A 320 27.36 8.70 9.49
CA LEU A 320 26.14 7.92 9.33
C LEU A 320 26.22 6.55 10.04
N ALA A 321 27.28 6.27 10.80
CA ALA A 321 27.43 5.07 11.63
C ALA A 321 27.17 5.41 13.10
N ASP A 322 26.45 4.52 13.81
CA ASP A 322 25.93 4.73 15.18
C ASP A 322 26.94 5.38 16.16
N PRO A 323 26.58 6.49 16.84
CA PRO A 323 27.44 7.14 17.82
C PRO A 323 27.57 6.37 19.15
N THR A 324 26.83 5.28 19.36
CA THR A 324 26.89 4.49 20.61
C THR A 324 28.16 3.62 20.75
N ALA A 325 29.01 3.54 19.71
CA ALA A 325 30.24 2.76 19.74
C ALA A 325 31.47 3.48 20.35
N SER A 326 31.38 4.78 20.66
CA SER A 326 32.54 5.60 21.07
C SER A 326 32.56 6.07 22.55
N SER A 327 31.76 5.48 23.44
CA SER A 327 31.71 5.88 24.86
C SER A 327 32.36 4.89 25.85
N ALA A 328 33.17 3.93 25.38
CA ALA A 328 33.85 2.97 26.24
C ALA A 328 35.38 3.05 26.12
N ALA A 329 35.95 4.23 26.35
CA ALA A 329 37.40 4.36 26.50
C ALA A 329 37.75 5.52 27.43
N SER A 330 37.72 5.28 28.74
CA SER A 330 38.65 5.85 29.73
C SER A 330 38.26 5.40 31.13
N THR A 331 38.86 4.31 31.62
CA THR A 331 39.47 4.29 32.95
C THR A 331 40.49 3.15 32.96
N THR A 332 41.77 3.51 32.91
CA THR A 332 42.89 2.61 33.12
C THR A 332 43.00 2.25 34.61
N LEU A 333 42.91 0.95 34.93
CA LEU A 333 43.54 0.38 36.12
C LEU A 333 44.30 -0.89 35.70
N SER A 334 45.62 -0.75 35.70
CA SER A 334 46.60 -1.82 35.50
C SER A 334 46.67 -2.72 36.73
N MET A 335 46.59 -4.05 36.58
CA MET A 335 47.37 -5.02 37.38
C MET A 335 47.58 -6.35 36.63
N SER A 336 48.86 -6.60 36.33
CA SER A 336 49.62 -7.87 36.32
C SER A 336 49.07 -9.15 35.66
N SER A 337 49.77 -9.53 34.58
CA SER A 337 50.40 -10.84 34.29
C SER A 337 49.62 -12.14 34.51
N SER A 338 49.24 -12.79 33.39
CA SER A 338 49.74 -14.12 32.99
C SER A 338 48.99 -14.60 31.74
N ASP A 339 49.73 -14.81 30.64
CA ASP A 339 49.35 -15.75 29.57
C ASP A 339 49.25 -17.18 30.17
N PRO A 340 48.41 -18.11 29.64
CA PRO A 340 48.53 -18.48 28.23
C PRO A 340 47.23 -18.93 27.51
N THR A 341 47.25 -18.73 26.19
CA THR A 341 46.66 -19.61 25.16
C THR A 341 45.19 -20.03 25.31
N SER A 342 44.29 -19.37 24.58
CA SER A 342 43.13 -20.06 24.00
C SER A 342 42.73 -19.44 22.66
N HIS A 343 42.36 -20.31 21.74
CA HIS A 343 42.01 -20.03 20.35
C HIS A 343 41.00 -18.90 20.21
N ALA A 344 41.33 -17.88 19.41
CA ALA A 344 40.37 -16.96 18.84
C ALA A 344 39.51 -17.71 17.79
N THR A 345 38.52 -18.46 18.25
CA THR A 345 37.37 -18.79 17.41
C THR A 345 36.52 -17.53 17.34
N GLY A 346 36.60 -16.81 16.22
CA GLY A 346 35.65 -15.75 15.92
C GLY A 346 34.25 -16.33 16.00
N ASP A 347 33.46 -15.83 16.95
CA ASP A 347 32.06 -16.17 17.14
C ASP A 347 31.25 -15.58 15.98
N LYS A 348 31.36 -16.20 14.80
CA LYS A 348 30.41 -16.00 13.71
C LYS A 348 29.18 -16.81 14.08
N SER A 349 28.25 -16.20 14.80
CA SER A 349 26.89 -16.73 14.88
C SER A 349 26.44 -17.06 13.45
N PRO A 350 26.03 -18.29 13.13
CA PRO A 350 25.65 -18.64 11.76
C PRO A 350 24.50 -17.73 11.33
N THR A 351 24.69 -16.97 10.26
CA THR A 351 23.62 -16.22 9.62
C THR A 351 22.58 -17.24 9.15
N SER A 352 21.50 -17.35 9.91
CA SER A 352 20.39 -18.25 9.63
C SER A 352 19.48 -17.56 8.60
N TYR A 353 19.17 -18.25 7.51
CA TYR A 353 18.24 -17.77 6.49
C TYR A 353 16.93 -18.55 6.59
N PRO A 354 15.79 -17.97 6.14
CA PRO A 354 14.54 -18.71 6.04
C PRO A 354 14.67 -19.89 5.06
N ASP A 355 14.09 -21.04 5.43
CA ASP A 355 14.12 -22.25 4.61
C ASP A 355 13.16 -22.13 3.41
N PRO A 356 13.62 -22.17 2.14
CA PRO A 356 12.77 -22.03 0.96
C PRO A 356 11.59 -23.00 0.88
N GLU A 357 11.69 -24.18 1.49
CA GLU A 357 10.59 -25.17 1.52
C GLU A 357 9.40 -24.71 2.37
N THR A 358 9.55 -23.62 3.13
CA THR A 358 8.47 -22.99 3.90
C THR A 358 7.63 -22.00 3.10
N ILE A 359 7.97 -21.73 1.83
CA ILE A 359 7.21 -20.81 0.97
C ILE A 359 5.84 -21.44 0.67
N THR A 360 4.78 -20.72 1.04
CA THR A 360 3.39 -21.13 0.82
C THR A 360 2.65 -20.15 -0.09
N ALA A 361 1.42 -20.50 -0.50
CA ALA A 361 0.55 -19.58 -1.22
C ALA A 361 0.23 -18.33 -0.37
N GLU A 362 0.16 -18.47 0.95
CA GLU A 362 -0.01 -17.38 1.89
C GLU A 362 1.20 -16.45 1.91
N THR A 363 2.42 -17.01 1.84
CA THR A 363 3.67 -16.24 1.70
C THR A 363 3.64 -15.38 0.44
N LEU A 364 3.25 -15.96 -0.70
CA LEU A 364 3.12 -15.21 -1.96
C LEU A 364 2.00 -14.17 -1.89
N THR A 365 0.86 -14.51 -1.28
CA THR A 365 -0.27 -13.59 -1.11
C THR A 365 0.10 -12.37 -0.27
N ALA A 366 0.89 -12.55 0.80
CA ALA A 366 1.40 -11.45 1.62
C ALA A 366 2.27 -10.47 0.82
N ASN A 367 2.95 -10.97 -0.22
CA ASN A 367 3.80 -10.20 -1.12
C ASN A 367 3.11 -9.67 -2.39
N THR A 368 1.83 -9.96 -2.61
CA THR A 368 1.01 -9.29 -3.64
C THR A 368 0.71 -7.84 -3.25
N PHE A 369 0.31 -6.99 -4.21
CA PHE A 369 -0.02 -5.59 -3.89
C PHE A 369 -1.22 -5.48 -2.95
N THR A 370 -2.18 -6.39 -3.05
CA THR A 370 -3.34 -6.44 -2.13
C THR A 370 -2.98 -6.92 -0.72
N GLY A 371 -1.90 -7.69 -0.58
CA GLY A 371 -1.47 -8.29 0.69
C GLY A 371 -2.46 -9.29 1.29
N SER A 372 -2.09 -9.87 2.44
CA SER A 372 -2.89 -10.88 3.15
C SER A 372 -3.99 -10.30 4.05
N GLN A 373 -3.93 -9.00 4.35
CA GLN A 373 -4.90 -8.32 5.20
C GLN A 373 -6.19 -7.92 4.44
N THR A 374 -6.13 -7.93 3.12
CA THR A 374 -7.29 -7.64 2.28
C THR A 374 -8.22 -8.86 2.26
N PRO A 375 -9.54 -8.69 2.53
CA PRO A 375 -10.49 -9.79 2.43
C PRO A 375 -10.49 -10.42 1.02
N PRO A 376 -10.75 -11.73 0.90
CA PRO A 376 -10.82 -12.40 -0.39
C PRO A 376 -11.81 -11.73 -1.34
N LEU A 377 -11.48 -11.74 -2.64
CA LEU A 377 -12.33 -11.14 -3.67
C LEU A 377 -13.63 -11.95 -3.83
N ASP A 378 -14.78 -11.34 -3.52
CA ASP A 378 -16.08 -12.01 -3.63
C ASP A 378 -16.69 -11.86 -5.03
N LEU A 379 -16.56 -10.67 -5.63
CA LEU A 379 -17.15 -10.32 -6.92
C LEU A 379 -16.16 -9.60 -7.82
N LEU A 380 -16.06 -10.04 -9.06
CA LEU A 380 -15.33 -9.34 -10.12
C LEU A 380 -16.30 -9.00 -11.26
N ILE A 381 -16.57 -7.71 -11.44
CA ILE A 381 -17.54 -7.21 -12.41
C ILE A 381 -16.81 -6.54 -13.56
N ARG A 382 -17.14 -6.93 -14.79
CA ARG A 382 -16.64 -6.29 -16.00
C ARG A 382 -17.79 -5.81 -16.88
N THR A 383 -17.74 -4.55 -17.29
CA THR A 383 -18.72 -3.97 -18.22
C THR A 383 -18.32 -4.17 -19.68
N SER A 384 -19.15 -3.67 -20.60
CA SER A 384 -18.98 -3.57 -22.06
C SER A 384 -19.17 -4.84 -22.90
N GLY A 385 -19.71 -5.91 -22.30
CA GLY A 385 -20.01 -7.18 -22.96
C GLY A 385 -18.79 -8.02 -23.33
N VAL A 386 -17.60 -7.66 -22.85
CA VAL A 386 -16.37 -8.38 -23.14
C VAL A 386 -16.12 -9.45 -22.07
N GLU A 387 -16.02 -10.71 -22.49
CA GLU A 387 -15.87 -11.87 -21.61
C GLU A 387 -14.40 -12.31 -21.47
N ARG A 388 -13.57 -11.46 -20.83
CA ARG A 388 -12.18 -11.82 -20.44
C ARG A 388 -11.76 -11.06 -19.20
N LEU A 389 -10.70 -11.49 -18.53
CA LEU A 389 -10.17 -10.79 -17.35
C LEU A 389 -9.18 -9.67 -17.69
N SER A 390 -8.53 -9.72 -18.86
CA SER A 390 -7.54 -8.72 -19.27
C SER A 390 -6.39 -8.54 -18.27
N ASP A 391 -5.87 -9.66 -17.74
CA ASP A 391 -4.75 -9.69 -16.81
C ASP A 391 -5.00 -8.86 -15.53
N PHE A 392 -6.19 -9.03 -14.96
CA PHE A 392 -6.64 -8.30 -13.77
C PHE A 392 -6.96 -9.26 -12.62
N LEU A 393 -6.29 -9.09 -11.47
CA LEU A 393 -6.51 -9.82 -10.23
C LEU A 393 -6.58 -11.36 -10.38
N LEU A 394 -5.75 -11.95 -11.26
CA LEU A 394 -5.78 -13.38 -11.55
C LEU A 394 -5.45 -14.23 -10.32
N TRP A 395 -4.52 -13.77 -9.47
CA TRP A 395 -4.19 -14.44 -8.21
C TRP A 395 -5.37 -14.36 -7.24
N GLN A 396 -5.98 -13.19 -7.10
CA GLN A 396 -7.04 -12.94 -6.12
C GLN A 396 -8.37 -13.60 -6.53
N CYS A 397 -8.63 -13.75 -7.83
CA CYS A 397 -9.91 -14.27 -8.33
C CYS A 397 -10.00 -15.80 -8.44
N HIS A 398 -8.98 -16.55 -8.02
CA HIS A 398 -8.85 -17.98 -8.37
C HIS A 398 -9.79 -18.94 -7.63
N GLN A 399 -10.24 -18.61 -6.41
CA GLN A 399 -10.96 -19.56 -5.54
C GLN A 399 -12.49 -19.39 -5.58
N LYS A 400 -13.00 -18.40 -4.85
CA LYS A 400 -14.44 -18.26 -4.54
C LYS A 400 -15.03 -16.98 -5.13
N THR A 401 -14.32 -16.38 -6.07
CA THR A 401 -14.75 -15.14 -6.72
C THR A 401 -15.81 -15.44 -7.77
N GLU A 402 -16.92 -14.73 -7.71
CA GLU A 402 -17.92 -14.73 -8.75
C GLU A 402 -17.57 -13.67 -9.81
N ILE A 403 -17.41 -14.12 -11.06
CA ILE A 403 -17.05 -13.24 -12.18
C ILE A 403 -18.30 -12.95 -13.01
N VAL A 404 -18.62 -11.67 -13.19
CA VAL A 404 -19.84 -11.19 -13.84
C VAL A 404 -19.49 -10.28 -15.01
N PHE A 405 -19.97 -10.64 -16.19
CA PHE A 405 -19.83 -9.83 -17.41
C PHE A 405 -21.16 -9.14 -17.73
N LEU A 406 -21.13 -7.81 -17.77
CA LEU A 406 -22.29 -6.97 -18.07
C LEU A 406 -22.17 -6.38 -19.46
N LYS A 407 -23.27 -6.35 -20.20
CA LYS A 407 -23.32 -5.83 -21.58
C LYS A 407 -23.29 -4.30 -21.65
N CYS A 408 -23.75 -3.60 -20.62
CA CYS A 408 -23.76 -2.13 -20.57
C CYS A 408 -22.34 -1.56 -20.62
N MET A 409 -22.18 -0.36 -21.17
CA MET A 409 -20.90 0.36 -21.08
C MET A 409 -20.70 0.90 -19.66
N TRP A 410 -19.44 1.13 -19.25
CA TRP A 410 -19.15 1.63 -17.90
C TRP A 410 -19.87 2.94 -17.55
N PRO A 411 -19.93 3.98 -18.43
CA PRO A 411 -20.67 5.21 -18.10
C PRO A 411 -22.19 5.02 -17.93
N GLU A 412 -22.75 3.90 -18.40
CA GLU A 412 -24.17 3.56 -18.27
C GLU A 412 -24.45 2.70 -17.02
N PHE A 413 -23.41 2.24 -16.33
CA PHE A 413 -23.54 1.32 -15.22
C PHE A 413 -24.00 2.07 -13.97
N ASP A 414 -25.22 1.80 -13.53
CA ASP A 414 -25.86 2.40 -12.37
C ASP A 414 -26.38 1.34 -11.38
N LEU A 415 -27.10 1.81 -10.35
CA LEU A 415 -27.68 0.95 -9.31
C LEU A 415 -28.61 -0.14 -9.89
N TRP A 416 -29.37 0.14 -10.93
CA TRP A 416 -30.34 -0.78 -11.53
C TRP A 416 -29.68 -1.93 -12.28
N GLN A 417 -28.52 -1.72 -12.90
CA GLN A 417 -27.75 -2.84 -13.44
C GLN A 417 -26.95 -3.55 -12.35
N PHE A 418 -26.56 -2.85 -11.28
CA PHE A 418 -25.78 -3.46 -10.19
C PHE A 418 -26.65 -4.30 -9.23
N LEU A 419 -27.89 -3.89 -8.98
CA LEU A 419 -28.79 -4.56 -8.04
C LEU A 419 -29.06 -6.03 -8.39
N PRO A 420 -29.37 -6.42 -9.64
CA PRO A 420 -29.49 -7.83 -10.02
C PRO A 420 -28.23 -8.64 -9.72
N VAL A 421 -27.05 -8.07 -9.94
CA VAL A 421 -25.76 -8.73 -9.67
C VAL A 421 -25.61 -9.01 -8.17
N LEU A 422 -25.90 -8.02 -7.33
CA LEU A 422 -25.86 -8.17 -5.87
C LEU A 422 -26.86 -9.22 -5.38
N LEU A 423 -28.09 -9.19 -5.89
CA LEU A 423 -29.14 -10.13 -5.51
C LEU A 423 -28.82 -11.56 -5.96
N GLU A 424 -28.27 -11.73 -7.15
CA GLU A 424 -27.83 -13.03 -7.67
C GLU A 424 -26.69 -13.60 -6.81
N TRP A 425 -25.67 -12.79 -6.49
CA TRP A 425 -24.59 -13.19 -5.59
C TRP A 425 -25.12 -13.59 -4.21
N GLN A 426 -26.02 -12.79 -3.62
CA GLN A 426 -26.65 -13.10 -2.33
C GLN A 426 -27.42 -14.42 -2.36
N TRP A 427 -28.13 -14.69 -3.46
CA TRP A 427 -28.87 -15.92 -3.63
C TRP A 427 -27.97 -17.14 -3.76
N ARG A 428 -26.90 -17.06 -4.57
CA ARG A 428 -25.89 -18.13 -4.71
C ARG A 428 -25.20 -18.38 -3.38
N ARG A 429 -24.83 -17.32 -2.65
CA ARG A 429 -24.17 -17.45 -1.35
C ARG A 429 -25.04 -18.16 -0.31
N ARG A 430 -26.35 -17.89 -0.29
CA ARG A 430 -27.29 -18.62 0.57
C ARG A 430 -27.32 -20.11 0.25
N LYS A 431 -27.38 -20.47 -1.04
CA LYS A 431 -27.36 -21.88 -1.47
C LYS A 431 -26.08 -22.60 -1.04
N ASP A 432 -24.92 -21.96 -1.17
CA ASP A 432 -23.65 -22.57 -0.75
C ASP A 432 -23.64 -22.85 0.75
N VAL A 433 -24.11 -21.90 1.56
CA VAL A 433 -24.23 -22.07 3.02
C VAL A 433 -25.18 -23.22 3.36
N ASP A 434 -26.32 -23.33 2.67
CA ASP A 434 -27.29 -24.41 2.89
C ASP A 434 -26.70 -25.78 2.52
N VAL A 435 -25.94 -25.87 1.42
CA VAL A 435 -25.24 -27.11 1.01
C VAL A 435 -24.19 -27.52 2.04
N ILE A 436 -23.39 -26.56 2.53
CA ILE A 436 -22.39 -26.81 3.57
C ILE A 436 -23.07 -27.30 4.85
N ARG A 437 -24.16 -26.65 5.27
CA ARG A 437 -24.94 -27.05 6.45
C ARG A 437 -25.43 -28.48 6.35
N ARG A 438 -26.10 -28.85 5.24
CA ARG A 438 -26.60 -30.22 5.02
C ARG A 438 -25.49 -31.27 5.00
N ARG A 439 -24.32 -30.95 4.42
CA ARG A 439 -23.16 -31.84 4.44
C ARG A 439 -22.56 -32.03 5.83
N ALA A 440 -22.63 -31.01 6.68
CA ALA A 440 -22.19 -31.12 8.07
C ALA A 440 -23.15 -32.00 8.87
N GLU A 441 -24.46 -31.84 8.68
CA GLU A 441 -25.49 -32.67 9.31
C GLU A 441 -25.35 -34.16 8.93
N MET A 442 -25.17 -34.49 7.65
CA MET A 442 -24.94 -35.87 7.19
C MET A 442 -23.62 -36.51 7.65
N LYS A 443 -22.65 -35.73 8.15
CA LYS A 443 -21.38 -36.27 8.71
C LYS A 443 -21.48 -36.55 10.21
N LEU A 444 -22.51 -36.05 10.86
CA LEU A 444 -22.78 -36.23 12.28
C LEU A 444 -23.71 -37.43 12.54
N GLU A 445 -24.46 -37.86 11.52
CA GLU A 445 -25.20 -39.13 11.44
C GLU A 445 -24.27 -40.28 10.99
#